data_AF-A0A2T1FJK2-F1
#
_entry.id   AF-A0A2T1FJK2-F1
#
_cell.length_a   1.000
_cell.length_b   1.000
_cell.length_c   1.000
_cell.angle_alpha   90.00
_cell.angle_beta   90.00
_cell.angle_gamma   90.00
#
_symmetry.space_group_name_H-M   'P 1'
#
loop_
_entity.id
_entity.type
_entity.pdbx_description
1 polymer ?
#
loop_
_entity_poly.entity_id
_entity_poly.type
_entity_poly.pdbx_seq_one_letter_code
_entity_poly.pdbx_strand_id
1 'polypeptide(L)'
;MEAFAPHPPEWTATAVHATEFCCPKCGASCTDATEVWINRRSPVYTESNRRKWQEFYRCQCGAVWWAWSSDRPPSELVRPDESSDQGSDDDF
;
A
#
# COMPACT_ATOMS: atom_id res chain seq x y z
N MET A 1 -9.39 -0.11 -12.50
CA MET A 1 -8.98 0.02 -11.08
C MET A 1 -7.68 0.81 -11.06
N GLU A 2 -7.73 2.08 -10.64
CA GLU A 2 -6.55 2.96 -10.57
C GLU A 2 -6.09 3.11 -9.13
N ALA A 3 -5.43 2.06 -8.61
CA ALA A 3 -5.04 1.97 -7.20
C ALA A 3 -4.13 3.10 -6.73
N PHE A 4 -3.42 3.76 -7.65
CA PHE A 4 -2.41 4.78 -7.36
C PHE A 4 -2.75 6.14 -7.99
N ALA A 5 -4.03 6.39 -8.28
CA ALA A 5 -4.47 7.69 -8.80
C ALA A 5 -3.95 8.83 -7.89
N PRO A 6 -3.45 9.95 -8.45
CA PRO A 6 -2.85 11.02 -7.67
C PRO A 6 -3.85 11.78 -6.78
N HIS A 7 -5.14 11.65 -7.09
CA HIS A 7 -6.26 12.26 -6.37
C HIS A 7 -7.13 11.18 -5.73
N PRO A 8 -7.68 11.42 -4.52
CA PRO A 8 -8.59 10.50 -3.87
C PRO A 8 -9.91 10.39 -4.67
N PRO A 9 -10.38 9.16 -4.96
CA PRO A 9 -11.72 8.94 -5.51
C PRO A 9 -12.83 9.44 -4.57
N GLU A 10 -13.97 9.87 -5.09
CA GLU A 10 -15.07 10.40 -4.27
C GLU A 10 -15.56 9.42 -3.19
N TRP A 11 -15.55 8.11 -3.51
CA TRP A 11 -15.99 7.07 -2.58
C TRP A 11 -15.11 6.95 -1.34
N THR A 12 -13.86 7.42 -1.36
CA THR A 12 -12.98 7.34 -0.18
C THR A 12 -13.45 8.25 0.96
N ALA A 13 -14.27 9.27 0.66
CA ALA A 13 -14.80 10.19 1.66
C ALA A 13 -15.76 9.51 2.67
N THR A 14 -16.39 8.40 2.28
CA THR A 14 -17.29 7.64 3.16
C THR A 14 -16.61 6.46 3.86
N ALA A 15 -15.28 6.36 3.76
CA ALA A 15 -14.53 5.22 4.28
C ALA A 15 -14.46 5.23 5.81
N VAL A 16 -14.76 4.08 6.42
CA VAL A 16 -14.58 3.87 7.87
C VAL A 16 -13.25 3.18 8.17
N HIS A 17 -12.62 3.49 9.30
CA HIS A 17 -11.40 2.80 9.70
C HIS A 17 -11.73 1.37 10.15
N ALA A 18 -11.07 0.37 9.57
CA ALA A 18 -11.22 -1.02 9.96
C ALA A 18 -10.24 -1.38 11.10
N THR A 19 -10.75 -2.07 12.13
CA THR A 19 -9.93 -2.55 13.26
C THR A 19 -9.02 -3.70 12.85
N GLU A 20 -9.53 -4.59 12.01
CA GLU A 20 -8.80 -5.69 11.38
C GLU A 20 -8.58 -5.37 9.90
N PHE A 21 -7.63 -6.04 9.25
CA PHE A 21 -7.33 -5.82 7.83
C PHE A 21 -8.33 -6.54 6.91
N CYS A 22 -9.63 -6.31 7.14
CA CYS A 22 -10.75 -6.89 6.41
C CYS A 22 -11.95 -5.92 6.41
N CYS A 23 -12.97 -6.22 5.60
CA CYS A 23 -14.18 -5.41 5.56
C CYS A 23 -14.92 -5.43 6.91
N PRO A 24 -15.13 -4.28 7.57
CA PRO A 24 -15.75 -4.24 8.90
C PRO A 24 -17.25 -4.62 8.89
N LYS A 25 -17.88 -4.70 7.71
CA LYS A 25 -19.30 -5.05 7.57
C LYS A 25 -19.53 -6.54 7.33
N CYS A 26 -18.68 -7.21 6.56
CA CYS A 26 -18.89 -8.61 6.15
C CYS A 26 -17.67 -9.52 6.35
N GLY A 27 -16.54 -9.00 6.83
CA GLY A 27 -15.31 -9.78 7.05
C GLY A 27 -14.55 -10.17 5.79
N ALA A 28 -14.97 -9.75 4.60
CA ALA A 28 -14.30 -10.07 3.35
C ALA A 28 -12.85 -9.54 3.31
N SER A 29 -11.97 -10.27 2.63
CA SER A 29 -10.56 -9.90 2.47
C SER A 29 -10.41 -8.63 1.63
N CYS A 30 -9.30 -7.91 1.80
CA CYS A 30 -8.92 -6.79 0.93
C CYS A 30 -8.81 -7.20 -0.55
N THR A 31 -8.46 -8.47 -0.82
CA THR A 31 -8.37 -9.02 -2.18
C THR A 31 -9.71 -9.14 -2.89
N ASP A 32 -10.82 -9.15 -2.15
CA ASP A 32 -12.16 -9.27 -2.72
C ASP A 32 -12.77 -7.91 -3.06
N ALA A 33 -12.07 -6.80 -2.79
CA ALA A 33 -12.56 -5.45 -3.02
C ALA A 33 -12.80 -5.17 -4.52
N THR A 34 -13.87 -4.43 -4.84
CA THR A 34 -14.17 -3.96 -6.20
C THR A 34 -13.24 -2.84 -6.63
N GLU A 35 -12.84 -1.99 -5.70
CA GLU A 35 -11.97 -0.85 -5.92
C GLU A 35 -11.00 -0.70 -4.76
N VAL A 36 -9.79 -0.23 -5.07
CA VAL A 36 -8.76 0.10 -4.10
C VAL A 36 -8.14 1.42 -4.48
N TRP A 37 -7.73 2.20 -3.48
CA TRP A 37 -6.93 3.40 -3.65
C TRP A 37 -5.94 3.54 -2.50
N ILE A 38 -4.68 3.86 -2.84
CA ILE A 38 -3.57 3.93 -1.88
C ILE A 38 -2.97 5.33 -1.93
N ASN A 39 -2.99 6.04 -0.80
CA ASN A 39 -2.38 7.35 -0.70
C ASN A 39 -0.86 7.25 -0.60
N ARG A 40 -0.17 7.18 -1.75
CA ARG A 40 1.31 7.14 -1.83
C ARG A 40 2.01 8.49 -1.64
N ARG A 41 1.28 9.57 -1.37
CA ARG A 41 1.86 10.93 -1.26
C ARG A 41 2.10 11.37 0.18
N SER A 42 1.44 10.74 1.14
CA SER A 42 1.50 11.13 2.55
C SER A 42 1.75 9.92 3.44
N PRO A 43 2.97 9.35 3.44
CA PRO A 43 3.31 8.28 4.35
C PRO A 43 3.37 8.82 5.78
N VAL A 44 2.94 8.00 6.74
CA VAL A 44 3.18 8.26 8.17
C VAL A 44 4.38 7.42 8.59
N TYR A 45 5.30 8.02 9.33
CA TYR A 45 6.44 7.33 9.94
C TYR A 45 6.06 6.85 11.33
N THR A 46 6.32 5.57 11.62
CA THR A 46 6.25 5.05 12.99
C THR A 46 7.57 5.24 13.73
N GLU A 47 7.56 5.04 15.04
CA GLU A 47 8.76 5.13 15.90
C GLU A 47 9.91 4.24 15.41
N SER A 48 9.61 3.11 14.76
CA SER A 48 10.60 2.21 14.15
C SER A 48 11.12 2.66 12.77
N ASN A 49 10.87 3.92 12.38
CA ASN A 49 11.20 4.48 11.07
C ASN A 49 10.61 3.70 9.88
N ARG A 50 9.52 2.96 10.12
CA ARG A 50 8.78 2.24 9.07
C ARG A 50 7.72 3.19 8.49
N ARG A 51 7.58 3.16 7.17
CA ARG A 51 6.53 3.89 6.46
C ARG A 51 5.23 3.11 6.53
N LYS A 52 4.15 3.80 6.87
CA LYS A 52 2.78 3.32 6.75
C LYS A 52 2.03 4.14 5.71
N TRP A 53 1.23 3.46 4.92
CA TRP A 53 0.37 4.04 3.90
C TRP A 53 -1.09 3.83 4.27
N GLN A 54 -1.92 4.81 3.93
CA GLN A 54 -3.36 4.70 4.09
C GLN A 54 -3.93 4.04 2.83
N GLU A 55 -4.58 2.88 3.00
CA GLU A 55 -5.19 2.12 1.91
C GLU A 55 -6.71 2.09 2.09
N PHE A 56 -7.43 2.40 1.02
CA PHE A 56 -8.88 2.47 0.96
C PHE A 56 -9.41 1.36 0.07
N TYR A 57 -10.50 0.74 0.49
CA TYR A 57 -11.11 -0.40 -0.17
C TYR A 57 -12.62 -0.22 -0.26
N ARG A 58 -13.17 -0.51 -1.44
CA ARG A 58 -14.61 -0.66 -1.65
C ARG A 58 -14.93 -2.14 -1.73
N CYS A 59 -15.65 -2.64 -0.74
CA CYS A 59 -16.04 -4.05 -0.68
C CYS A 59 -17.22 -4.35 -1.62
N GLN A 60 -17.33 -5.60 -2.07
CA GLN A 60 -18.50 -6.11 -2.83
C GLN A 60 -19.83 -5.89 -2.09
N CYS A 61 -19.82 -5.87 -0.75
CA CYS A 61 -21.01 -5.62 0.06
C CYS A 61 -21.41 -4.13 0.12
N GLY A 62 -20.71 -3.27 -0.61
CA GLY A 62 -20.92 -1.83 -0.70
C GLY A 62 -20.28 -1.01 0.43
N ALA A 63 -19.68 -1.66 1.44
CA ALA A 63 -18.97 -0.95 2.48
C ALA A 63 -17.65 -0.38 1.95
N VAL A 64 -17.36 0.87 2.31
CA VAL A 64 -16.07 1.50 2.07
C VAL A 64 -15.31 1.55 3.38
N TRP A 65 -14.06 1.11 3.38
CA TRP A 65 -13.22 1.09 4.57
C TRP A 65 -11.77 1.42 4.24
N TRP A 66 -11.00 1.79 5.25
CA TRP A 66 -9.58 2.02 5.11
C TRP A 66 -8.81 1.42 6.28
N ALA A 67 -7.55 1.05 6.01
CA ALA A 67 -6.64 0.54 7.01
C ALA A 67 -5.21 1.03 6.73
N TRP A 68 -4.35 0.94 7.76
CA TRP A 68 -2.93 1.20 7.62
C TRP A 68 -2.22 -0.03 7.07
N SER A 69 -1.54 0.10 5.92
CA SER A 69 -0.54 -0.88 5.50
C SER A 69 0.84 -0.42 5.91
N SER A 70 1.68 -1.37 6.32
CA SER A 70 3.12 -1.13 6.48
C SER A 70 3.83 -1.57 5.20
N ASP A 71 5.03 -1.06 4.99
CA ASP A 71 5.93 -1.59 3.96
C ASP A 71 5.98 -3.13 4.08
N ARG A 72 5.57 -3.83 3.00
CA ARG A 72 5.68 -5.29 2.98
C ARG A 72 7.17 -5.61 3.05
N PRO A 73 7.60 -6.61 3.85
CA PRO A 73 8.97 -7.07 3.76
C PRO A 73 9.31 -7.32 2.29
N PRO A 74 10.56 -7.00 1.86
CA PRO A 74 10.97 -7.22 0.47
C PRO A 74 10.59 -8.65 0.10
N SER A 75 9.76 -8.81 -0.92
CA SER A 75 9.38 -10.14 -1.37
C SER A 75 10.60 -10.80 -2.01
N GLU A 76 10.64 -12.13 -2.03
CA GLU A 76 11.64 -12.92 -2.78
C GLU A 76 11.71 -12.56 -4.28
N LEU A 77 10.76 -11.74 -4.77
CA LEU A 77 10.72 -11.22 -6.14
C LEU A 77 11.55 -9.95 -6.33
N VAL A 78 12.01 -9.31 -5.25
CA VAL A 78 13.00 -8.24 -5.31
C VAL A 78 14.35 -8.90 -5.60
N ARG A 79 14.69 -9.04 -6.88
CA ARG A 79 16.04 -9.39 -7.28
C ARG A 79 16.98 -8.32 -6.71
N PRO A 80 18.02 -8.67 -5.93
CA PRO A 80 19.07 -7.74 -5.62
C PRO A 80 19.68 -7.32 -6.96
N ASP A 81 19.48 -6.05 -7.32
CA ASP A 81 20.07 -5.48 -8.52
C ASP A 81 21.60 -5.56 -8.37
N GLU A 82 22.23 -6.33 -9.26
CA GLU A 82 23.68 -6.44 -9.43
C GLU A 82 24.28 -5.07 -9.73
N SER A 83 24.54 -4.30 -8.69
CA SER A 83 25.51 -3.21 -8.73
C SER A 83 26.91 -3.80 -8.58
N SER A 84 27.33 -4.54 -9.61
CA SER A 84 28.75 -4.80 -9.84
C SER A 84 29.37 -3.52 -10.36
N ASP A 85 29.84 -2.72 -9.40
CA ASP A 85 30.87 -1.71 -9.57
C ASP A 85 32.02 -2.34 -10.39
N GLN A 86 32.02 -2.08 -11.69
CA GLN A 86 33.08 -2.50 -12.59
C GLN A 86 34.27 -1.60 -12.27
N GLY A 87 35.20 -2.15 -11.48
CA GLY A 87 36.50 -1.57 -11.24
C GLY A 87 37.14 -1.18 -12.56
N SER A 88 37.41 0.11 -12.70
CA SER A 88 38.27 0.68 -13.72
C SER A 88 39.24 1.58 -12.98
N ASP A 89 40.39 1.02 -12.60
CA ASP A 89 41.58 1.79 -12.26
C ASP A 89 42.80 0.93 -12.62
N ASP A 90 43.05 0.81 -13.91
CA ASP A 90 44.39 0.53 -14.46
C ASP A 90 44.97 1.91 -14.82
N ASP A 91 45.72 2.52 -13.90
CA ASP A 91 46.65 3.61 -14.24
C ASP A 91 47.92 3.53 -13.36
N PHE A 92 49.01 3.16 -14.06
CA PHE A 92 50.45 3.34 -13.79
C PHE A 92 51.23 2.45 -12.80
#